data_AF-A0A2V2S379-F1
#
_entry.id   AF-A0A2V2S379-F1
#
_cell.length_a   1.000
_cell.length_b   1.000
_cell.length_c   1.000
_cell.angle_alpha   90.00
_cell.angle_beta   90.00
_cell.angle_gamma   90.00
#
_symmetry.space_group_name_H-M   'P 1'
#
loop_
_entity.id
_entity.type
_entity.pdbx_description
1 polymer ?
#
loop_
_entity_poly.entity_id
_entity_poly.type
_entity_poly.pdbx_seq_one_letter_code
_entity_poly.pdbx_strand_id
1 'polypeptide(L)'
;MNANIPESDWRRFKEVHAKLLERYCDRILEEVAAASRNTKGTAHERYLKVYKLIKERDKQLANAFDDFRRSTAVLQLGIMRRMKLLTDEELGLFSEQTRIHVEAIASL
;
A
#
# COMPACT_ATOMS: atom_id res chain seq x y z
N MET A 1 -2.88 -12.16 -16.68
CA MET A 1 -1.52 -12.14 -17.26
C MET A 1 -0.52 -12.27 -16.12
N ASN A 2 0.09 -13.45 -15.92
CA ASN A 2 1.19 -13.60 -14.95
C ASN A 2 2.48 -13.13 -15.63
N ALA A 3 2.80 -11.83 -15.50
CA ALA A 3 4.13 -11.37 -15.82
C ALA A 3 5.07 -11.94 -14.75
N ASN A 4 5.85 -12.95 -15.12
CA ASN A 4 6.83 -13.52 -14.20
C ASN A 4 7.89 -12.45 -13.90
N ILE A 5 7.89 -11.92 -12.68
CA ILE A 5 8.83 -10.89 -12.25
C ILE A 5 10.26 -11.47 -12.24
N PRO A 6 11.27 -10.78 -12.79
CA PRO A 6 12.67 -11.22 -12.72
C PRO A 6 13.11 -11.48 -11.29
N GLU A 7 14.08 -12.38 -11.07
CA GLU A 7 14.55 -12.72 -9.71
C GLU A 7 15.16 -11.51 -8.98
N SER A 8 15.85 -10.63 -9.70
CA SER A 8 16.37 -9.36 -9.17
C SER A 8 15.25 -8.46 -8.66
N ASP A 9 14.19 -8.32 -9.45
CA ASP A 9 13.03 -7.50 -9.13
C ASP A 9 12.20 -8.12 -8.01
N TRP A 10 12.13 -9.46 -7.93
CA TRP A 10 11.52 -10.15 -6.79
C TRP A 10 12.25 -9.84 -5.48
N ARG A 11 13.59 -9.90 -5.46
CA ARG A 11 14.39 -9.52 -4.29
C ARG A 11 14.13 -8.08 -3.88
N ARG A 12 14.11 -7.16 -4.86
CA ARG A 12 13.80 -5.75 -4.63
C ARG A 12 12.38 -5.53 -4.11
N PHE A 13 11.40 -6.28 -4.64
CA PHE A 13 10.03 -6.21 -4.17
C PHE A 13 9.92 -6.54 -2.69
N LYS A 14 10.63 -7.55 -2.19
CA LYS A 14 10.61 -7.89 -0.76
C LYS A 14 11.11 -6.74 0.12
N GLU A 15 12.17 -6.05 -0.31
CA GLU A 15 12.72 -4.88 0.40
C GLU A 15 11.74 -3.70 0.40
N VAL A 16 11.18 -3.39 -0.79
CA VAL A 16 10.24 -2.28 -0.97
C VAL A 16 8.92 -2.56 -0.26
N HIS A 17 8.39 -3.79 -0.32
CA HIS A 17 7.14 -4.19 0.32
C HIS A 17 7.15 -3.89 1.83
N ALA A 18 8.19 -4.32 2.55
CA ALA A 18 8.32 -4.06 3.98
C ALA A 18 8.35 -2.55 4.28
N LYS A 19 9.12 -1.77 3.51
CA LYS A 19 9.20 -0.31 3.66
C LYS A 19 7.85 0.37 3.41
N LEU A 20 7.12 -0.08 2.38
CA LEU A 20 5.81 0.47 2.04
C LEU A 20 4.74 0.10 3.07
N LEU A 21 4.83 -1.09 3.67
CA LEU A 21 3.94 -1.53 4.73
C LEU A 21 4.10 -0.61 5.95
N GLU A 22 5.32 -0.41 6.42
CA GLU A 22 5.60 0.51 7.54
C GLU A 22 5.11 1.93 7.25
N ARG A 23 5.43 2.48 6.06
CA ARG A 23 4.93 3.81 5.64
C ARG A 23 3.41 3.90 5.66
N TYR A 24 2.72 2.85 5.25
CA TYR A 24 1.25 2.84 5.23
C TYR A 24 0.67 2.74 6.65
N CYS A 25 1.26 1.89 7.50
CA CYS A 25 0.91 1.80 8.91
C CYS A 25 1.09 3.15 9.62
N ASP A 26 2.23 3.83 9.43
CA ASP A 26 2.48 5.16 9.98
C ASP A 26 1.42 6.17 9.57
N ARG A 27 1.06 6.21 8.27
CA ARG A 27 -0.01 7.07 7.77
C ARG A 27 -1.36 6.77 8.44
N ILE A 28 -1.71 5.49 8.62
CA ILE A 28 -2.95 5.10 9.32
C ILE A 28 -2.93 5.58 10.77
N LEU A 29 -1.80 5.41 11.47
CA LEU A 29 -1.65 5.85 12.85
C LEU A 29 -1.78 7.37 12.98
N GLU A 30 -1.23 8.14 12.05
CA GLU A 30 -1.41 9.59 11.98
C GLU A 30 -2.88 9.99 11.75
N GLU A 31 -3.58 9.32 10.81
CA GLU A 31 -5.01 9.54 10.56
C GLU A 31 -5.87 9.22 11.78
N VAL A 32 -5.58 8.11 12.47
CA VAL A 32 -6.25 7.71 13.71
C VAL A 32 -6.01 8.74 14.81
N ALA A 33 -4.78 9.20 14.99
CA ALA A 33 -4.43 10.21 15.97
C ALA A 33 -5.12 11.57 15.68
N ALA A 34 -5.26 11.94 14.41
CA ALA A 34 -6.02 13.12 14.01
C ALA A 34 -7.54 12.96 14.28
N ALA A 35 -8.10 11.78 13.99
CA ALA A 35 -9.50 11.48 14.24
C ALA A 35 -9.85 11.45 15.74
N SER A 36 -8.94 10.96 16.58
CA SER A 36 -9.14 10.87 18.03
C SER A 36 -9.02 12.24 18.72
N ARG A 37 -8.12 13.12 18.26
CA ARG A 37 -7.94 14.47 18.78
C ARG A 37 -8.99 15.49 18.33
N ASN A 38 -9.81 15.14 17.33
CA ASN A 38 -10.85 16.03 16.82
C ASN A 38 -11.85 16.35 17.94
N THR A 39 -12.01 17.61 18.33
CA THR A 39 -12.88 18.00 19.46
C THR A 39 -14.37 18.06 19.12
N LYS A 40 -14.75 17.80 17.86
CA LYS A 40 -16.16 17.80 17.45
C LYS A 40 -16.87 16.53 17.93
N GLY A 41 -18.06 16.71 18.51
CA GLY A 41 -18.92 15.64 18.98
C GLY A 41 -18.51 15.05 20.33
N THR A 42 -19.26 14.04 20.74
CA THR A 42 -19.06 13.28 21.98
C THR A 42 -17.88 12.31 21.88
N ALA A 43 -17.40 11.82 23.02
CA ALA A 43 -16.35 10.80 23.04
C ALA A 43 -16.77 9.51 22.29
N HIS A 44 -18.03 9.11 22.39
CA HIS A 44 -18.56 7.93 21.71
C HIS A 44 -18.56 8.08 20.18
N GLU A 45 -18.93 9.26 19.67
CA GLU A 45 -18.89 9.53 18.22
C GLU A 45 -17.46 9.49 17.67
N ARG A 46 -16.49 10.03 18.43
CA ARG A 46 -15.06 9.94 18.07
C ARG A 46 -14.55 8.50 18.07
N TYR A 47 -14.93 7.72 19.08
CA TYR A 47 -14.62 6.30 19.14
C TYR A 47 -15.16 5.56 17.90
N LEU A 48 -16.43 5.75 17.55
CA LEU A 48 -17.03 5.11 16.37
C LEU A 48 -16.36 5.56 15.06
N LYS A 49 -15.94 6.82 14.97
CA LYS A 49 -15.20 7.33 13.80
C LYS A 49 -13.85 6.64 13.65
N VAL A 50 -13.08 6.52 14.72
CA VAL A 50 -11.79 5.81 14.72
C VAL A 50 -11.98 4.33 14.37
N TYR A 51 -12.98 3.67 14.96
CA TYR A 51 -13.28 2.26 14.67
C TYR A 51 -13.59 2.03 13.18
N LYS A 52 -14.45 2.87 12.59
CA LYS A 52 -14.77 2.79 11.15
C LYS A 52 -13.54 3.03 10.27
N LEU A 53 -12.71 4.01 10.64
CA LEU A 53 -11.47 4.33 9.93
C LEU A 53 -10.51 3.13 9.92
N ILE A 54 -10.23 2.53 11.08
CA ILE A 54 -9.35 1.35 11.19
C ILE A 54 -9.90 0.21 10.32
N LYS A 55 -11.20 -0.07 10.40
CA LYS A 55 -11.82 -1.14 9.60
C LYS A 55 -11.70 -0.90 8.08
N GLU A 56 -11.78 0.34 7.64
CA GLU A 56 -11.60 0.68 6.22
C GLU A 56 -10.14 0.53 5.78
N ARG A 57 -9.20 1.00 6.61
CA ARG A 57 -7.76 0.90 6.34
C ARG A 57 -7.24 -0.52 6.39
N ASP A 58 -7.75 -1.35 7.30
CA ASP A 58 -7.44 -2.79 7.39
C ASP A 58 -7.77 -3.52 6.09
N LYS A 59 -8.94 -3.24 5.48
CA LYS A 59 -9.29 -3.78 4.16
C LYS A 59 -8.34 -3.32 3.06
N GLN A 60 -7.93 -2.06 3.07
CA GLN A 60 -6.98 -1.54 2.09
C GLN A 60 -5.58 -2.15 2.28
N LEU A 61 -5.14 -2.33 3.52
CA LEU A 61 -3.90 -2.98 3.89
C LEU A 61 -3.89 -4.42 3.37
N ALA A 62 -4.95 -5.18 3.67
CA ALA A 62 -5.10 -6.55 3.22
C ALA A 62 -5.03 -6.67 1.69
N ASN A 63 -5.78 -5.82 0.98
CA ASN A 63 -5.78 -5.80 -0.49
C ASN A 63 -4.41 -5.48 -1.10
N ALA A 64 -3.61 -4.62 -0.45
CA ALA A 64 -2.32 -4.19 -0.98
C ALA A 64 -1.18 -5.13 -0.59
N PHE A 65 -1.18 -5.69 0.62
CA PHE A 65 -0.01 -6.34 1.22
C PHE A 65 -0.14 -7.85 1.44
N ASP A 66 -1.33 -8.39 1.65
CA ASP A 66 -1.50 -9.79 2.10
C ASP A 66 -1.13 -10.83 1.05
N ASP A 67 -1.30 -10.52 -0.24
CA ASP A 67 -1.00 -11.46 -1.33
C ASP A 67 0.49 -11.47 -1.73
N PHE A 68 1.38 -11.61 -0.73
CA PHE A 68 2.82 -11.58 -0.89
C PHE A 68 3.38 -12.84 -1.56
N ARG A 69 3.22 -12.92 -2.89
CA ARG A 69 3.72 -14.02 -3.72
C ARG A 69 4.33 -13.49 -5.01
N ARG A 70 5.26 -14.26 -5.57
CA ARG A 70 5.98 -13.85 -6.79
C ARG A 70 5.06 -13.64 -8.00
N SER A 71 4.05 -14.48 -8.15
CA SER A 71 3.08 -14.39 -9.25
C SER A 71 2.19 -13.14 -9.18
N THR A 72 2.03 -12.55 -8.01
CA THR A 72 1.16 -11.41 -7.73
C THR A 72 1.94 -10.11 -7.51
N ALA A 73 3.28 -10.18 -7.43
CA ALA A 73 4.15 -9.04 -7.12
C ALA A 73 3.91 -7.81 -8.03
N VAL A 74 3.78 -8.02 -9.35
CA VAL A 74 3.54 -6.91 -10.31
C VAL A 74 2.17 -6.26 -10.07
N LEU A 75 1.15 -7.07 -9.77
CA LEU A 75 -0.19 -6.58 -9.43
C LEU A 75 -0.16 -5.78 -8.12
N GLN A 76 0.52 -6.30 -7.09
CA GLN A 76 0.67 -5.61 -5.81
C GLN A 76 1.41 -4.28 -5.97
N LEU A 77 2.52 -4.25 -6.72
CA LEU A 77 3.24 -3.02 -7.03
C LEU A 77 2.34 -1.99 -7.74
N GLY A 78 1.50 -2.43 -8.70
CA GLY A 78 0.51 -1.57 -9.36
C GLY A 78 -0.54 -1.00 -8.40
N ILE A 79 -1.06 -1.82 -7.48
CA ILE A 79 -2.00 -1.38 -6.44
C ILE A 79 -1.34 -0.35 -5.51
N MET A 80 -0.13 -0.65 -5.01
CA MET A 80 0.65 0.24 -4.15
C MET A 80 0.98 1.57 -4.85
N ARG A 81 1.25 1.52 -6.16
CA ARG A 81 1.47 2.70 -6.99
C ARG A 81 0.21 3.57 -7.11
N ARG A 82 -0.94 2.96 -7.40
CA ARG A 82 -2.24 3.66 -7.46
C ARG A 82 -2.63 4.28 -6.11
N MET A 83 -2.27 3.63 -5.01
CA MET A 83 -2.43 4.16 -3.64
C MET A 83 -1.44 5.29 -3.29
N LYS A 84 -0.56 5.70 -4.24
CA LYS A 84 0.51 6.67 -4.03
C LYS A 84 1.45 6.29 -2.87
N LEU A 85 1.63 4.99 -2.65
CA LEU A 85 2.59 4.47 -1.68
C LEU A 85 3.95 4.25 -2.32
N LEU A 86 3.99 3.67 -3.53
CA LEU A 86 5.22 3.45 -4.29
C LEU A 86 5.64 4.73 -5.04
N THR A 87 6.78 5.31 -4.67
CA THR A 87 7.31 6.53 -5.30
C THR A 87 7.97 6.25 -6.65
N ASP A 88 8.22 7.30 -7.44
CA ASP A 88 8.94 7.21 -8.71
C ASP A 88 10.36 6.68 -8.51
N GLU A 89 11.03 7.13 -7.44
CA GLU A 89 12.38 6.67 -7.07
C GLU A 89 12.40 5.18 -6.75
N GLU A 90 11.43 4.70 -5.97
CA GLU A 90 11.32 3.30 -5.57
C GLU A 90 10.95 2.41 -6.76
N LEU A 91 10.03 2.88 -7.62
CA LEU A 91 9.68 2.21 -8.86
C LEU A 91 10.87 2.17 -9.83
N GLY A 92 11.68 3.22 -9.87
CA GLY A 92 12.89 3.34 -10.67
C GLY A 92 13.96 2.28 -10.37
N LEU A 93 13.87 1.61 -9.21
CA LEU A 93 14.78 0.53 -8.83
C LEU A 93 14.48 -0.82 -9.50
N PHE A 94 13.33 -0.94 -10.16
CA PHE A 94 12.90 -2.15 -10.86
C PHE A 94 13.28 -2.09 -12.35
N SER A 95 13.36 -3.26 -12.99
CA SER A 95 13.58 -3.33 -14.44
C SER A 95 12.50 -2.57 -15.23
N GLU A 96 12.86 -2.08 -16.41
CA GLU A 96 11.93 -1.38 -17.30
C GLU A 96 10.67 -2.20 -17.61
N GLN A 97 10.82 -3.50 -17.86
CA GLN A 97 9.70 -4.41 -18.08
C GLN A 97 8.72 -4.42 -16.91
N THR A 98 9.23 -4.51 -15.67
CA THR A 98 8.39 -4.47 -14.47
C THR A 98 7.70 -3.12 -14.33
N ARG A 99 8.42 -2.01 -14.55
CA ARG A 99 7.86 -0.65 -14.46
C ARG A 99 6.70 -0.44 -15.42
N ILE A 100 6.83 -0.87 -16.68
CA ILE A 100 5.76 -0.76 -17.69
C ILE A 100 4.49 -1.48 -17.22
N HIS A 101 4.60 -2.70 -16.72
CA HIS A 101 3.44 -3.44 -16.23
C HIS A 101 2.82 -2.83 -14.97
N VAL A 102 3.65 -2.32 -14.07
CA VAL A 102 3.17 -1.64 -12.85
C VAL A 102 2.37 -0.39 -13.21
N GLU A 103 2.87 0.45 -14.12
CA GLU A 103 2.17 1.68 -14.52
C GLU A 103 0.89 1.40 -15.33
N ALA A 104 0.89 0.34 -16.15
CA ALA A 104 -0.33 -0.11 -16.83
C ALA A 104 -1.43 -0.50 -15.83
N ILE A 105 -1.08 -1.18 -14.74
CA ILE A 105 -2.02 -1.56 -13.67
C ILE A 105 -2.44 -0.34 -12.83
N ALA A 106 -1.50 0.57 -12.55
CA ALA A 106 -1.77 1.76 -11.74
C ALA A 106 -2.73 2.74 -12.43
N SER A 107 -2.81 2.69 -13.76
CA SER A 107 -3.69 3.51 -14.60
C SER A 107 -5.14 2.98 -14.73
N LEU A 108 -5.43 1.81 -14.14
CA LEU A 108 -6.78 1.21 -14.08
C LEU A 108 -7.60 1.75 -12.89
#